data_AF-A0A945FTI4-F1
#
_entry.id   AF-A0A945FTI4-F1
#
_cell.length_a   1.000
_cell.length_b   1.000
_cell.length_c   1.000
_cell.angle_alpha   90.00
_cell.angle_beta   90.00
_cell.angle_gamma   90.00
#
_symmetry.space_group_name_H-M   'P 1'
#
loop_
_entity.id
_entity.type
_entity.pdbx_description
1 polymer ?
#
loop_
_entity_poly.entity_id
_entity_poly.type
_entity_poly.pdbx_seq_one_letter_code
_entity_poly.pdbx_strand_id
1 'polypeptide(L)'
;MIEYFIDSASSFSGDIDNLFFVITLIIGFWFFLVFGALVYFILKFRRKDGLKAQYITGEKHSETKWTHYPHYAVIAMDVFIIAANILVWVNIKQTLPPKDNLIRVIGQQWSWSFVDAGQDGVLDTADDITTVNDLHVKV
;
A
#
# COMPACT_ATOMS: atom_id res chain seq x y z
N MET A 1 -1.94 6.37 -9.73
CA MET A 1 -2.08 5.06 -10.44
C MET A 1 -3.49 4.52 -10.27
N ILE A 2 -4.09 4.74 -9.10
CA ILE A 2 -5.51 4.48 -8.86
C ILE A 2 -6.35 5.66 -9.38
N GLU A 3 -5.80 6.88 -9.32
CA GLU A 3 -6.46 8.10 -9.86
C GLU A 3 -6.75 8.07 -11.37
N TYR A 4 -6.11 7.19 -12.16
CA TYR A 4 -6.46 7.01 -13.57
C TYR A 4 -7.88 6.42 -13.75
N PHE A 5 -8.37 5.69 -12.75
CA PHE A 5 -9.67 5.03 -12.79
C PHE A 5 -10.74 5.74 -11.97
N ILE A 6 -10.36 6.52 -10.96
CA ILE A 6 -11.28 7.17 -10.01
C ILE A 6 -10.68 8.53 -9.63
N ASP A 7 -11.44 9.61 -9.76
CA ASP A 7 -10.97 10.94 -9.39
C ASP A 7 -10.68 11.05 -7.88
N SER A 8 -9.68 11.88 -7.55
CA SER A 8 -9.33 12.23 -6.18
C SER A 8 -10.52 12.89 -5.46
N ALA A 9 -10.91 12.34 -4.31
CA ALA A 9 -12.05 12.81 -3.51
C ALA A 9 -11.66 13.28 -2.09
N SER A 10 -10.36 13.35 -1.78
CA SER A 10 -9.87 13.74 -0.44
C SER A 10 -8.49 14.37 -0.53
N SER A 11 -8.19 15.32 0.35
CA SER A 11 -6.87 15.93 0.49
C SER A 11 -5.74 14.93 0.78
N PHE A 12 -6.05 13.76 1.33
CA PHE A 12 -5.08 12.69 1.64
C PHE A 12 -4.83 11.73 0.48
N SER A 13 -5.68 11.72 -0.54
CA SER A 13 -5.64 10.71 -1.61
C SER A 13 -4.32 10.74 -2.39
N GLY A 14 -3.79 11.93 -2.71
CA GLY A 14 -2.54 12.08 -3.44
C GLY A 14 -1.32 11.51 -2.69
N ASP A 15 -1.29 11.64 -1.35
CA ASP A 15 -0.21 11.05 -0.53
C ASP A 15 -0.24 9.52 -0.58
N ILE A 16 -1.44 8.94 -0.51
CA ILE A 16 -1.65 7.49 -0.64
C ILE A 16 -1.24 7.02 -2.05
N ASP A 17 -1.68 7.72 -3.09
CA ASP A 17 -1.41 7.36 -4.47
C ASP A 17 0.10 7.40 -4.79
N ASN A 18 0.79 8.42 -4.28
CA ASN A 18 2.25 8.52 -4.39
C ASN A 18 2.95 7.39 -3.65
N LEU A 19 2.50 7.02 -2.45
CA LEU A 19 3.05 5.90 -1.69
C LEU A 19 2.91 4.58 -2.47
N PHE A 20 1.73 4.30 -3.02
CA PHE A 20 1.50 3.12 -3.86
C PHE A 20 2.36 3.13 -5.12
N PHE A 21 2.52 4.29 -5.75
CA PHE A 21 3.36 4.43 -6.94
C PHE A 21 4.84 4.10 -6.64
N VAL A 22 5.40 4.67 -5.56
CA VAL A 22 6.78 4.41 -5.13
C VAL A 22 6.98 2.92 -4.80
N ILE A 23 6.06 2.32 -4.02
CA ILE A 23 6.13 0.90 -3.67
C ILE A 23 6.10 0.04 -4.94
N THR A 24 5.20 0.35 -5.88
CA THR A 24 5.07 -0.41 -7.13
C THR A 24 6.33 -0.32 -7.98
N LEU A 25 6.97 0.86 -8.07
CA LEU A 25 8.23 1.00 -8.79
C LEU A 25 9.35 0.16 -8.16
N ILE A 26 9.47 0.19 -6.82
CA ILE A 26 10.49 -0.58 -6.09
C ILE A 26 10.29 -2.08 -6.28
N ILE A 27 9.08 -2.57 -6.06
CA ILE A 27 8.76 -4.00 -6.22
C ILE A 27 8.89 -4.42 -7.68
N GLY A 28 8.41 -3.59 -8.61
CA GLY A 28 8.49 -3.84 -10.05
C GLY A 28 9.93 -3.98 -10.53
N PHE A 29 10.84 -3.11 -10.06
CA PHE A 29 12.27 -3.20 -10.36
C PHE A 29 12.84 -4.57 -9.97
N TRP A 30 12.63 -5.00 -8.71
CA TRP A 30 13.13 -6.30 -8.24
C TRP A 30 12.47 -7.47 -8.95
N PHE A 31 11.18 -7.38 -9.25
CA PHE A 31 10.45 -8.38 -10.01
C PHE A 31 11.10 -8.60 -11.38
N PHE A 32 11.31 -7.54 -12.16
CA PHE A 32 11.94 -7.67 -13.48
C PHE A 32 13.39 -8.13 -13.41
N LEU A 33 14.15 -7.71 -12.39
CA LEU A 33 15.52 -8.16 -12.17
C LEU A 33 15.58 -9.67 -11.90
N VAL A 34 14.78 -10.16 -10.94
CA VAL A 34 14.74 -11.59 -10.57
C VAL A 34 14.19 -12.42 -11.72
N PHE A 35 13.14 -11.95 -12.39
CA PHE A 35 12.58 -12.62 -13.57
C PHE A 35 13.59 -12.68 -14.71
N GLY A 36 14.33 -11.60 -14.97
CA GLY A 36 15.41 -11.57 -15.95
C GLY A 36 16.53 -12.55 -15.61
N ALA A 37 16.95 -12.62 -14.34
CA ALA A 37 17.95 -13.58 -13.87
C ALA A 37 17.47 -15.03 -14.03
N LEU A 38 16.21 -15.31 -13.70
CA LEU A 38 15.58 -16.61 -13.90
C LEU A 38 15.60 -17.03 -15.38
N VAL A 39 15.10 -16.17 -16.27
CA VAL A 39 15.10 -16.41 -17.72
C VAL A 39 16.51 -16.62 -18.24
N TYR A 40 17.47 -15.78 -17.81
CA TYR A 40 18.87 -15.93 -18.16
C TYR A 40 19.43 -17.28 -17.74
N PHE A 41 19.17 -17.74 -16.50
CA PHE A 41 19.63 -19.04 -16.03
C PHE A 41 19.00 -20.21 -16.76
N ILE A 42 17.70 -20.14 -17.09
CA ILE A 42 17.02 -21.15 -17.90
C ILE A 42 17.71 -21.30 -19.26
N LEU A 43 18.07 -20.20 -19.92
CA LEU A 43 18.71 -20.22 -21.24
C LEU A 43 20.19 -20.63 -21.15
N LYS A 44 20.92 -20.07 -20.20
CA LYS A 44 22.37 -20.27 -20.04
C LYS A 44 22.71 -21.68 -19.57
N PHE A 45 21.94 -22.20 -18.61
CA PHE A 45 22.17 -23.50 -17.97
C PHE A 45 21.22 -24.59 -18.49
N ARG A 46 20.64 -24.41 -19.68
CA ARG A 46 19.86 -25.44 -20.37
C ARG A 46 20.70 -26.70 -20.57
N ARG A 47 20.07 -27.87 -20.41
CA ARG A 47 20.71 -29.19 -20.63
C ARG A 47 21.42 -29.25 -21.99
N LYS A 48 22.65 -29.76 -21.97
CA LYS A 48 23.47 -30.08 -23.14
C LYS A 48 24.10 -31.44 -22.93
N ASP A 49 24.10 -32.26 -23.97
CA ASP A 49 24.70 -33.58 -23.90
C ASP A 49 26.22 -33.49 -23.67
N GLY A 50 26.75 -34.39 -22.84
CA GLY A 50 28.17 -34.40 -22.47
C GLY A 50 28.58 -33.43 -21.34
N LEU A 51 27.70 -32.55 -20.88
CA LEU A 51 27.96 -31.63 -19.75
C LEU A 51 27.29 -32.15 -18.46
N LYS A 52 28.07 -32.25 -17.38
CA LYS A 52 27.56 -32.61 -16.04
C LYS A 52 27.33 -31.37 -15.19
N ALA A 53 26.31 -31.40 -14.34
CA ALA A 53 26.06 -30.33 -13.38
C ALA A 53 27.18 -30.26 -12.33
N GLN A 54 27.54 -29.05 -11.92
CA GLN A 54 28.46 -28.84 -10.80
C GLN A 54 27.73 -29.09 -9.49
N TYR A 55 28.36 -29.81 -8.55
CA TYR A 55 27.83 -30.02 -7.21
C TYR A 55 28.35 -28.92 -6.28
N ILE A 56 27.45 -28.08 -5.77
CA ILE A 56 27.74 -27.00 -4.83
C ILE A 56 26.92 -27.29 -3.58
N THR A 57 27.58 -27.45 -2.42
CA THR A 57 26.92 -27.77 -1.14
C THR A 57 26.30 -26.53 -0.48
N GLY A 58 26.83 -25.33 -0.75
CA GLY A 58 26.31 -24.08 -0.19
C GLY A 58 26.72 -23.82 1.26
N GLU A 59 27.62 -24.64 1.81
CA GLU A 59 28.10 -24.53 3.20
C GLU A 59 29.15 -23.41 3.36
N LYS A 60 29.83 -23.05 2.27
CA LYS A 60 30.86 -22.01 2.31
C LYS A 60 30.23 -20.63 2.16
N HIS A 61 30.62 -19.73 3.04
CA HIS A 61 30.16 -18.33 2.99
C HIS A 61 30.51 -17.63 1.66
N SER A 62 31.54 -18.07 0.95
CA SER A 62 31.86 -17.56 -0.40
C SER A 62 30.80 -17.93 -1.44
N GLU A 63 30.12 -19.06 -1.28
CA GLU A 63 29.09 -19.57 -2.17
C GLU A 63 27.73 -18.88 -1.93
N THR A 64 27.48 -18.41 -0.70
CA THR A 64 26.24 -17.70 -0.32
C THR A 64 26.29 -16.19 -0.49
N LYS A 65 27.47 -15.59 -0.75
CA LYS A 65 27.64 -14.13 -0.96
C LYS A 65 26.64 -13.55 -1.97
N TRP A 66 26.43 -14.26 -3.08
CA TRP A 66 25.51 -13.85 -4.14
C TRP A 66 24.04 -13.76 -3.68
N THR A 67 23.66 -14.49 -2.63
CA THR A 67 22.32 -14.40 -2.01
C THR A 67 22.25 -13.25 -1.02
N HIS A 68 23.31 -13.01 -0.25
CA HIS A 68 23.33 -11.96 0.76
C HIS A 68 23.25 -10.54 0.17
N TYR A 69 23.95 -10.27 -0.94
CA TYR A 69 23.90 -8.94 -1.57
C TYR A 69 22.48 -8.48 -1.96
N PRO A 70 21.71 -9.24 -2.77
CA PRO A 70 20.34 -8.85 -3.10
C PRO A 70 19.43 -8.87 -1.87
N HIS A 71 19.63 -9.80 -0.92
CA HIS A 71 18.85 -9.84 0.32
C HIS A 71 18.98 -8.55 1.13
N TYR A 72 20.20 -8.09 1.40
CA TYR A 72 20.43 -6.85 2.14
C TYR A 72 19.98 -5.60 1.36
N ALA A 73 20.11 -5.62 0.03
CA ALA A 73 19.61 -4.53 -0.81
C ALA A 73 18.08 -4.41 -0.73
N VAL A 74 17.34 -5.53 -0.76
CA VAL A 74 15.88 -5.54 -0.56
C VAL A 74 15.52 -5.00 0.83
N ILE A 75 16.18 -5.49 1.89
CA ILE A 75 15.93 -4.99 3.25
C ILE A 75 16.15 -3.48 3.36
N ALA A 76 17.21 -2.95 2.74
CA ALA A 76 17.47 -1.51 2.76
C ALA A 76 16.34 -0.71 2.08
N MET A 77 15.77 -1.24 1.00
CA MET A 77 14.62 -0.62 0.32
C MET A 77 13.32 -0.76 1.12
N ASP A 78 13.13 -1.88 1.83
CA ASP A 78 11.98 -2.07 2.72
C ASP A 78 11.99 -1.05 3.86
N VAL A 79 13.17 -0.78 4.45
CA VAL A 79 13.32 0.27 5.48
C VAL A 79 12.89 1.64 4.93
N PHE A 80 13.25 1.96 3.69
CA PHE A 80 12.82 3.20 3.04
C PHE A 80 11.29 3.25 2.84
N ILE A 81 10.68 2.15 2.37
CA ILE A 81 9.22 2.05 2.23
C ILE A 81 8.52 2.24 3.58
N ILE A 82 9.03 1.60 4.64
CA ILE A 82 8.48 1.71 5.99
C ILE A 82 8.54 3.16 6.47
N ALA A 83 9.67 3.86 6.27
CA ALA A 83 9.80 5.25 6.66
C ALA A 83 8.78 6.15 5.92
N ALA A 84 8.64 5.98 4.61
CA ALA A 84 7.66 6.73 3.81
C ALA A 84 6.21 6.43 4.25
N ASN A 85 5.90 5.16 4.53
CA ASN A 85 4.59 4.74 5.01
C ASN A 85 4.26 5.39 6.37
N ILE A 86 5.19 5.38 7.33
CA ILE A 86 4.99 5.99 8.65
C ILE A 86 4.63 7.47 8.52
N LEU A 87 5.31 8.23 7.66
CA LEU A 87 5.01 9.65 7.45
C LEU A 87 3.57 9.87 6.94
N VAL A 88 3.16 9.10 5.94
CA VAL A 88 1.80 9.14 5.39
C VAL A 88 0.77 8.70 6.44
N TRP A 89 1.06 7.65 7.20
CA TRP A 89 0.18 7.13 8.25
C TRP A 89 -0.07 8.15 9.36
N VAL A 90 0.98 8.83 9.83
CA VAL A 90 0.87 9.88 10.85
C VAL A 90 -0.08 10.97 10.38
N ASN A 91 0.12 11.47 9.15
CA ASN A 91 -0.71 12.54 8.59
C ASN A 91 -2.19 12.14 8.45
N ILE A 92 -2.46 10.89 8.07
CA ILE A 92 -3.83 10.45 7.76
C ILE A 92 -4.58 9.93 8.99
N LYS A 93 -3.88 9.36 9.98
CA LYS A 93 -4.50 8.65 11.11
C LYS A 93 -4.24 9.26 12.47
N GLN A 94 -3.19 10.04 12.65
CA GLN A 94 -2.82 10.59 13.95
C GLN A 94 -3.05 12.10 14.01
N THR A 95 -2.61 12.83 12.99
CA THR A 95 -2.75 14.29 12.89
C THR A 95 -4.08 14.65 12.23
N LEU A 96 -5.19 14.20 12.83
CA LEU A 96 -6.52 14.50 12.31
C LEU A 96 -6.80 16.01 12.39
N PRO A 97 -7.43 16.61 11.36
CA PRO A 97 -7.88 17.99 11.44
C PRO A 97 -8.93 18.15 12.56
N PRO A 98 -9.21 19.40 12.98
CA PRO A 98 -10.36 19.68 13.83
C PRO A 98 -11.64 19.05 13.27
N LYS A 99 -12.53 18.60 14.16
CA LYS A 99 -13.81 18.03 13.75
C LYS A 99 -14.72 19.15 13.27
N ASP A 100 -14.96 19.22 11.97
CA ASP A 100 -15.84 20.25 11.39
C ASP A 100 -17.32 19.87 11.49
N ASN A 101 -17.69 18.65 11.08
CA ASN A 101 -19.05 18.12 11.19
C ASN A 101 -19.08 16.82 12.00
N LEU A 102 -20.06 16.70 12.89
CA LEU A 102 -20.29 15.49 13.69
C LEU A 102 -21.40 14.64 13.05
N ILE A 103 -21.02 13.49 12.52
CA ILE A 103 -21.95 12.54 11.90
C ILE A 103 -21.85 11.20 12.60
N ARG A 104 -22.98 10.68 13.10
CA ARG A 104 -23.09 9.31 13.61
C ARG A 104 -23.41 8.37 12.47
N VAL A 105 -22.62 7.30 12.35
CA VAL A 105 -22.81 6.25 11.34
C VAL A 105 -23.28 4.99 12.06
N ILE A 106 -24.45 4.48 11.68
CA ILE A 106 -25.06 3.28 12.28
C ILE A 106 -25.12 2.18 11.22
N GLY A 107 -24.41 1.08 11.47
CA GLY A 107 -24.45 -0.11 10.62
C GLY A 107 -25.62 -1.02 10.98
N GLN A 108 -26.36 -1.45 9.97
CA GLN A 108 -27.49 -2.37 10.07
C GLN A 108 -27.37 -3.48 9.00
N GLN A 109 -28.16 -4.54 9.12
CA GLN A 109 -28.16 -5.59 8.10
C GLN A 109 -28.68 -5.03 6.76
N TRP A 110 -27.79 -4.95 5.77
CA TRP A 110 -28.04 -4.37 4.44
C TRP A 110 -28.47 -2.89 4.42
N SER A 111 -28.15 -2.12 5.46
CA SER A 111 -28.49 -0.69 5.53
C SER A 111 -27.47 0.08 6.35
N TRP A 112 -27.28 1.35 6.01
CA TRP A 112 -26.51 2.31 6.80
C TRP A 112 -27.39 3.52 7.10
N SER A 113 -27.50 3.90 8.37
CA SER A 113 -28.16 5.14 8.77
C SER A 113 -27.11 6.17 9.15
N PHE A 114 -27.30 7.40 8.69
CA PHE A 114 -26.47 8.55 9.01
C PHE A 114 -27.29 9.56 9.79
N VAL A 115 -26.72 10.09 10.88
CA VAL A 115 -27.32 11.17 11.66
C VAL A 115 -26.31 12.31 11.72
N ASP A 116 -26.60 13.41 11.03
CA ASP A 116 -25.83 14.65 11.07
C ASP A 116 -26.37 15.54 12.21
N ALA A 117 -25.49 16.05 13.05
CA ALA A 117 -25.80 16.86 14.24
C ALA A 117 -26.28 18.29 13.93
N GLY A 118 -26.63 18.59 12.68
CA GLY A 118 -27.27 19.85 12.33
C GLY A 118 -26.39 21.09 12.56
N GLN A 119 -27.02 22.21 12.93
CA GLN A 119 -26.32 23.48 13.16
C GLN A 119 -25.79 23.61 14.59
N ASP A 120 -26.42 22.94 15.55
CA ASP A 120 -26.02 23.00 16.94
C ASP A 120 -24.79 22.12 17.24
N GLY A 121 -24.47 21.16 16.36
CA GLY A 121 -23.32 20.28 16.47
C GLY A 121 -23.44 19.23 17.57
N VAL A 122 -24.65 19.02 18.11
CA VAL A 122 -24.96 18.09 19.18
C VAL A 122 -25.91 17.03 18.65
N LEU A 123 -25.55 15.75 18.80
CA LEU A 123 -26.41 14.65 18.39
C LEU A 123 -27.60 14.49 19.35
N ASP A 124 -28.68 13.88 18.83
CA ASP A 124 -29.93 13.57 19.52
C ASP A 124 -30.76 14.83 19.88
N THR A 125 -30.67 15.87 19.04
CA THR A 125 -31.43 17.12 19.14
C THR A 125 -32.52 17.21 18.06
N ALA A 126 -33.30 18.30 18.07
CA ALA A 126 -34.44 18.45 17.17
C ALA A 126 -34.06 18.81 15.73
N ASP A 127 -32.85 19.33 15.51
CA ASP A 127 -32.32 19.71 14.20
C ASP A 127 -31.46 18.62 13.53
N ASP A 128 -31.33 17.45 14.16
CA ASP A 128 -30.65 16.29 13.58
C ASP A 128 -31.23 15.90 12.21
N ILE A 129 -30.35 15.75 11.23
CA ILE A 129 -30.72 15.29 9.89
C ILE A 129 -30.40 13.80 9.79
N THR A 130 -31.44 12.97 9.64
CA THR A 130 -31.28 11.52 9.47
C THR A 130 -31.52 11.10 8.03
N THR A 131 -30.58 10.35 7.47
CA THR A 131 -30.70 9.73 6.14
C THR A 131 -30.36 8.24 6.19
N VAL A 132 -30.83 7.50 5.19
CA VAL A 132 -30.58 6.06 5.05
C VAL A 132 -29.93 5.81 3.69
N ASN A 133 -28.82 5.08 3.71
CA ASN A 133 -28.00 4.66 2.56
C ASN A 133 -27.37 5.78 1.71
N ASP A 134 -27.65 7.04 2.01
CA ASP A 134 -27.09 8.17 1.30
C ASP A 134 -26.69 9.27 2.29
N LEU A 135 -25.50 9.86 2.08
CA LEU A 135 -24.94 10.91 2.92
C LEU A 135 -24.49 12.08 2.04
N HIS A 136 -25.03 13.25 2.31
CA HIS A 136 -24.69 14.49 1.60
C HIS A 136 -23.84 15.35 2.52
N VAL A 137 -22.62 15.68 2.08
CA VAL A 137 -21.71 16.57 2.80
C VAL A 137 -21.44 17.81 1.98
N LYS A 138 -21.21 18.94 2.66
CA LYS A 138 -20.76 20.17 2.00
C LYS A 138 -19.28 20.00 1.66
N VAL A 139 -18.92 20.32 0.41
CA VAL A 139 -17.54 20.31 -0.10
C VAL A 139 -17.00 21.74 -0.13
#